data_AF-A0A1I9G8V8-F1
#
_entry.id   AF-A0A1I9G8V8-F1
#
_cell.length_a   1.000
_cell.length_b   1.000
_cell.length_c   1.000
_cell.angle_alpha   90.00
_cell.angle_beta   90.00
_cell.angle_gamma   90.00
#
_symmetry.space_group_name_H-M   'P 1'
#
loop_
_entity.id
_entity.type
_entity.pdbx_description
1 polymer ?
#
loop_
_entity_poly.entity_id
_entity_poly.type
_entity_poly.pdbx_seq_one_letter_code
_entity_poly.pdbx_strand_id
1 'polypeptide(L)' 'MGYHASEVELKLAYNAAQVYVAHMKIKEPERPRKLVLSLKGRESRRFTKCFHAWGKHKIPAGDEV' A
#
# COMPACT_ATOMS: atom_id res chain seq x y z
N MET A 1 -4.65 -1.57 -0.97
CA MET A 1 -5.53 -2.17 -1.98
C MET A 1 -6.88 -1.49 -1.88
N GLY A 2 -7.31 -0.91 -3.00
CA GLY A 2 -8.61 -0.24 -3.13
C GLY A 2 -9.73 -1.27 -3.26
N TYR A 3 -10.96 -0.83 -2.93
CA TYR A 3 -12.14 -1.71 -2.94
C TYR A 3 -12.50 -2.22 -4.35
N HIS A 4 -12.23 -1.40 -5.37
CA HIS A 4 -12.56 -1.68 -6.78
C HIS A 4 -11.33 -2.12 -7.61
N ALA A 5 -10.23 -2.51 -6.98
CA ALA A 5 -9.06 -2.99 -7.71
C ALA A 5 -9.34 -4.38 -8.30
N SER A 6 -9.03 -4.56 -9.59
CA SER A 6 -9.18 -5.85 -10.28
C SER A 6 -8.19 -6.89 -9.76
N GLU A 7 -8.52 -8.17 -9.91
CA GLU A 7 -7.63 -9.27 -9.49
C GLU A 7 -6.26 -9.20 -10.18
N VAL A 8 -6.23 -8.76 -11.44
CA VAL A 8 -5.00 -8.56 -12.21
C VAL A 8 -4.13 -7.48 -11.56
N GLU A 9 -4.70 -6.32 -11.22
CA GLU A 9 -3.96 -5.25 -10.52
C GLU A 9 -3.45 -5.70 -9.15
N LEU A 10 -4.24 -6.48 -8.41
CA LEU A 10 -3.84 -7.02 -7.11
C LEU A 10 -2.61 -7.93 -7.24
N LYS A 11 -2.61 -8.84 -8.22
CA LYS A 11 -1.48 -9.75 -8.51
C LYS A 11 -0.25 -8.98 -8.98
N LEU A 12 -0.42 -8.04 -9.90
CA LEU A 12 0.68 -7.22 -10.41
C LEU A 12 1.31 -6.37 -9.30
N ALA A 13 0.50 -5.71 -8.48
CA ALA A 13 0.99 -4.90 -7.36
C ALA A 13 1.76 -5.76 -6.33
N TYR A 14 1.28 -6.96 -6.04
CA TYR A 14 1.97 -7.89 -5.14
C TYR A 14 3.35 -8.30 -5.69
N ASN A 15 3.41 -8.72 -6.95
CA ASN A 15 4.66 -9.12 -7.60
C ASN A 15 5.65 -7.95 -7.67
N ALA A 16 5.18 -6.75 -8.04
CA ALA A 16 6.01 -5.55 -8.07
C ALA A 16 6.59 -5.22 -6.68
N ALA A 17 5.78 -5.32 -5.64
CA ALA A 17 6.24 -5.07 -4.27
C ALA A 17 7.25 -6.12 -3.79
N GLN A 18 7.09 -7.39 -4.16
CA GLN A 18 8.07 -8.44 -3.87
C GLN A 18 9.43 -8.17 -4.51
N VAL A 19 9.44 -7.79 -5.80
CA VAL A 19 10.68 -7.43 -6.53
C VAL A 19 11.38 -6.26 -5.84
N TYR A 20 10.63 -5.22 -5.44
CA TYR A 20 11.19 -4.09 -4.69
C TYR A 20 11.83 -4.52 -3.37
N VAL A 21 11.16 -5.36 -2.58
CA VAL A 21 11.70 -5.86 -1.31
C VAL A 21 12.95 -6.69 -1.53
N ALA A 22 12.97 -7.57 -2.54
CA ALA A 22 14.15 -8.36 -2.88
C ALA A 22 15.34 -7.48 -3.30
N HIS A 23 15.12 -6.50 -4.17
CA HIS A 23 16.13 -5.52 -4.55
C HIS A 23 16.68 -4.75 -3.34
N MET A 24 15.80 -4.31 -2.43
CA MET A 24 16.23 -3.56 -1.25
C MET A 24 16.99 -4.42 -0.23
N LYS A 25 16.77 -5.74 -0.18
CA LYS A 25 17.58 -6.65 0.64
C LYS A 25 19.02 -6.74 0.15
N ILE A 26 19.24 -6.68 -1.16
CA ILE A 26 20.58 -6.68 -1.78
C ILE A 26 21.23 -5.31 -1.59
N LYS A 27 20.49 -4.23 -1.81
CA LYS A 27 21.00 -2.86 -1.77
C LYS A 27 21.30 -2.35 -0.36
N GLU A 28 20.51 -2.74 0.64
CA GLU A 28 20.61 -2.26 2.02
C GLU A 28 20.34 -3.42 3.02
N PRO A 29 21.31 -4.34 3.19
CA PRO A 29 21.12 -5.54 4.01
C PRO A 29 20.95 -5.23 5.51
N GLU A 30 21.60 -4.18 6.00
CA GLU A 30 21.52 -3.71 7.40
C GLU A 30 20.12 -3.23 7.80
N ARG A 31 19.28 -2.86 6.83
CA ARG A 31 17.93 -2.33 7.08
C ARG A 31 16.87 -3.08 6.27
N PRO A 32 16.55 -4.33 6.64
CA PRO A 32 15.61 -5.15 5.88
C PRO A 32 14.21 -4.52 5.88
N ARG A 33 13.63 -4.39 4.69
CA ARG A 33 12.26 -3.88 4.50
C ARG A 33 11.25 -5.01 4.59
N LYS A 34 10.15 -4.75 5.30
CA LYS A 34 9.01 -5.68 5.42
C LYS A 34 7.87 -5.23 4.52
N LEU A 35 7.34 -6.15 3.72
CA LEU A 35 6.10 -5.93 2.97
C LEU A 35 4.91 -5.94 3.92
N VAL A 36 4.05 -4.92 3.84
CA VAL A 36 2.85 -4.80 4.68
C VAL A 36 1.66 -4.45 3.79
N LEU A 37 0.56 -5.18 3.97
CA LEU A 37 -0.69 -4.93 3.29
C LEU A 37 -1.45 -3.78 3.98
N SER A 38 -1.93 -2.82 3.20
CA SER A 38 -2.87 -1.80 3.66
C SER A 38 -4.15 -1.90 2.84
N LEU A 39 -5.30 -2.04 3.50
CA LEU A 39 -6.62 -2.13 2.89
C LEU A 39 -7.35 -0.79 3.03
N LYS A 40 -7.99 -0.32 1.95
CA LYS A 40 -8.76 0.93 1.97
C LYS A 40 -9.82 0.89 3.08
N GLY A 41 -9.86 1.92 3.92
CA GLY A 41 -10.75 2.02 5.08
C GLY A 41 -10.33 1.20 6.31
N ARG A 42 -9.30 0.36 6.20
CA ARG A 42 -8.72 -0.40 7.32
C ARG A 42 -7.20 -0.21 7.38
N GLU A 43 -6.75 1.02 7.12
CA GLU A 43 -5.33 1.32 7.11
C GLU A 43 -4.75 1.39 8.53
N SER A 44 -3.56 0.81 8.73
CA SER A 44 -2.89 0.84 10.03
C SER A 44 -2.44 2.27 10.40
N ARG A 45 -2.35 2.58 11.69
CA ARG A 45 -1.84 3.88 12.17
C ARG A 45 -0.42 4.20 11.64
N ARG A 46 0.40 3.17 11.39
CA ARG A 46 1.74 3.34 10.81
C ARG A 46 1.67 3.88 9.38
N PHE A 47 0.66 3.46 8.61
CA PHE A 47 0.40 3.95 7.26
C PHE A 47 -0.20 5.36 7.28
N THR A 48 -1.23 5.58 8.11
CA THR A 48 -1.97 6.85 8.13
C THR A 48 -1.12 8.04 8.56
N LYS A 49 -0.14 7.82 9.45
CA LYS A 49 0.81 8.86 9.89
C LYS A 49 1.74 9.38 8.79
N CYS A 50 1.88 8.65 7.69
CA CYS A 50 2.72 9.08 6.56
C CYS A 50 2.07 10.18 5.71
N PHE A 51 0.80 10.51 5.97
CA PHE A 51 0.02 11.48 5.20
C PHE A 51 -0.49 12.60 6.11
N HIS A 52 -0.26 13.85 5.71
CA HIS A 52 -0.85 15.00 6.40
C HIS A 52 -2.38 14.99 6.21
N ALA A 53 -3.12 15.39 7.25
CA ALA A 53 -4.58 15.49 7.24
C ALA A 53 -5.31 14.18 6.83
N TRP A 54 -4.77 13.01 7.21
CA TRP A 54 -5.46 11.73 7.03
C TRP A 54 -6.73 11.64 7.90
N GLY A 55 -7.86 12.10 7.35
CA GLY A 55 -9.13 12.29 8.04
C GLY A 55 -10.29 11.45 7.49
N LYS A 56 -11.51 11.76 7.94
CA LYS A 56 -12.74 11.04 7.59
C LYS A 56 -13.29 11.39 6.19
N HIS A 57 -12.92 12.55 5.64
CA HIS A 57 -13.23 12.89 4.25
C HIS A 57 -12.25 12.16 3.32
N LYS A 58 -12.60 10.92 2.99
CA LYS A 58 -11.94 10.12 1.94
C LYS A 58 -12.98 9.65 0.95
N ILE A 59 -13.69 10.57 0.31
CA ILE A 59 -14.40 10.27 -0.92
C ILE A 59 -13.35 10.50 -2.02
N PRO A 60 -12.66 9.46 -2.52
CA PRO A 60 -11.82 9.63 -3.69
C PRO A 60 -12.70 10.00 -4.88
N ALA A 61 -12.17 10.83 -5.79
CA ALA A 61 -12.83 11.10 -7.06
C ALA A 61 -13.09 9.76 -7.78
N GLY A 62 -14.36 9.42 -7.99
CA GLY A 62 -14.80 8.15 -8.59
C GLY A 62 -15.57 7.20 -7.66
N ASP A 63 -15.64 7.45 -6.36
CA ASP A 63 -16.55 6.76 -5.43
C ASP A 63 -17.81 7.62 -5.17
N GLU A 64 -18.54 8.01 -6.23
CA GLU A 64 -19.90 8.56 -6.06
C GLU A 64 -20.88 7.40 -5.80
N VAL A 65 -21.84 7.62 -4.89
CA VAL A 65 -22.93 6.68 -4.56
C VAL A 65 -23.90 6.56 -5.71
#